data_AF-A0A329MDG8-F1
#
_entry.id   AF-A0A329MDG8-F1
#
_cell.length_a   1.000
_cell.length_b   1.000
_cell.length_c   1.000
_cell.angle_alpha   90.00
_cell.angle_beta   90.00
_cell.angle_gamma   90.00
#
_symmetry.space_group_name_H-M   'P 1'
#
loop_
_entity.id
_entity.type
_entity.pdbx_description
1 polymer ?
#
loop_
_entity_poly.entity_id
_entity_poly.type
_entity_poly.pdbx_seq_one_letter_code
_entity_poly.pdbx_strand_id
1 'polypeptide(L)'
;MTRRRILTLLITGAILITGGCSSTPEPEVPSDAAGVAEKVTGPSGQTFLRDITSYEWSDGGQHVSQTLIWIPAQADSPDPDAAQRAGAAAHAIAVFLSSNQDKCTETSSRNPALFGTYVKALIPYLGAMVGNQSSTAGFDPLDPLGGSMPTTTKLFASMACDAGDEFTAAATERAATYEEKFADFAAAHRNLGEPNDIQEELFQAARLRGLVSAGARAAGVQEDSTSVLTPYHLQYMLVSRMVHGSDPQISPEFFRPDGSLKSSQELEGGSWSRYNGQLAGYLENYPQLSDAVWEFEEISSAIGRP
;
A
#
# COMPACT_ATOMS: atom_id res chain seq x y z
N MET A 1 71.15 -63.00 -16.82
CA MET A 1 70.40 -62.04 -17.66
C MET A 1 68.94 -62.06 -17.20
N THR A 2 68.59 -61.43 -16.07
CA THR A 2 68.04 -60.05 -15.90
C THR A 2 66.75 -59.73 -16.68
N ARG A 3 65.62 -59.64 -15.97
CA ARG A 3 64.57 -58.58 -16.00
C ARG A 3 63.35 -59.06 -15.18
N ARG A 4 63.13 -58.60 -13.93
CA ARG A 4 62.43 -57.36 -13.49
C ARG A 4 61.07 -57.12 -14.18
N ARG A 5 60.00 -57.04 -13.37
CA ARG A 5 58.90 -56.02 -13.32
C ARG A 5 57.54 -56.67 -12.97
N ILE A 6 56.56 -56.08 -12.28
CA ILE A 6 56.35 -54.89 -11.44
C ILE A 6 54.99 -55.15 -10.74
N LEU A 7 54.88 -54.75 -9.47
CA LEU A 7 53.67 -54.76 -8.63
C LEU A 7 52.64 -53.74 -9.14
N THR A 8 51.35 -54.05 -9.12
CA THR A 8 50.29 -53.03 -9.24
C THR A 8 49.21 -53.29 -8.19
N LEU A 9 49.24 -52.45 -7.15
CA LEU A 9 48.27 -52.42 -6.06
C LEU A 9 47.25 -51.33 -6.40
N LEU A 10 45.99 -51.71 -6.63
CA LEU A 10 44.88 -50.78 -6.83
C LEU A 10 44.41 -50.26 -5.46
N ILE A 11 44.72 -48.99 -5.16
CA ILE A 11 44.15 -48.25 -4.04
C ILE A 11 42.97 -47.45 -4.60
N THR A 12 41.76 -47.88 -4.32
CA THR A 12 40.54 -47.12 -4.60
C THR A 12 40.28 -46.21 -3.40
N GLY A 13 40.69 -44.94 -3.52
CA GLY A 13 40.37 -43.90 -2.56
C GLY A 13 38.92 -43.44 -2.73
N ALA A 14 38.09 -43.70 -1.73
CA ALA A 14 36.79 -43.07 -1.60
C ALA A 14 36.99 -41.63 -1.10
N ILE A 15 36.75 -40.65 -1.99
CA ILE A 15 36.70 -39.24 -1.64
C ILE A 15 35.33 -38.98 -1.02
N LEU A 16 35.29 -38.84 0.30
CA LEU A 16 34.17 -38.26 1.03
C LEU A 16 34.18 -36.74 0.80
N ILE A 17 33.31 -36.27 -0.10
CA ILE A 17 33.01 -34.84 -0.22
C ILE A 17 32.03 -34.51 0.90
N THR A 18 32.54 -34.03 2.05
CA THR A 18 31.69 -33.35 3.04
C THR A 18 31.35 -31.98 2.48
N GLY A 19 30.22 -31.91 1.76
CA GLY A 19 29.56 -30.65 1.46
C GLY A 19 29.08 -30.04 2.78
N GLY A 20 29.82 -29.07 3.29
CA GLY A 20 29.38 -28.25 4.41
C GLY A 20 28.18 -27.43 3.96
N CYS A 21 26.98 -27.79 4.45
CA CYS A 21 25.86 -26.86 4.49
C CYS A 21 26.29 -25.70 5.40
N SER A 22 26.66 -24.56 4.82
CA SER A 22 26.79 -23.31 5.56
C SER A 22 25.38 -22.86 5.95
N SER A 23 24.82 -23.42 7.02
CA SER A 23 23.56 -22.93 7.57
C SER A 23 23.84 -21.57 8.22
N THR A 24 23.29 -20.51 7.67
CA THR A 24 23.19 -19.21 8.37
C THR A 24 22.62 -19.49 9.77
N PRO A 25 23.24 -18.98 10.85
CA PRO A 25 22.71 -19.18 12.19
C PRO A 25 21.30 -18.59 12.31
N GLU A 26 20.43 -19.28 13.05
CA GLU A 26 19.06 -18.84 13.31
C GLU A 26 19.08 -17.47 14.02
N PRO A 27 18.37 -16.45 13.51
CA PRO A 27 18.28 -15.15 14.15
C PRO A 27 17.65 -15.24 15.54
N GLU A 28 18.22 -14.52 16.51
CA GLU A 28 17.64 -14.42 17.84
C GLU A 28 16.41 -13.50 17.83
N VAL A 29 15.24 -14.06 18.14
CA VAL A 29 13.96 -13.33 18.22
C VAL A 29 13.48 -13.29 19.67
N PRO A 30 13.29 -12.10 20.28
CA PRO A 30 12.69 -12.00 21.62
C PRO A 30 11.28 -12.61 21.65
N SER A 31 10.92 -13.21 22.79
CA SER A 31 9.62 -13.88 22.94
C SER A 31 8.50 -12.95 23.40
N ASP A 32 8.82 -11.75 23.89
CA ASP A 32 7.86 -10.77 24.38
C ASP A 32 7.79 -9.51 23.49
N ALA A 33 6.62 -8.86 23.48
CA ALA A 33 6.35 -7.71 22.63
C ALA A 33 7.27 -6.51 22.92
N ALA A 34 7.71 -6.31 24.16
CA ALA A 34 8.57 -5.20 24.52
C ALA A 34 10.00 -5.41 23.98
N GLY A 35 10.55 -6.62 24.14
CA GLY A 35 11.83 -6.99 23.56
C GLY A 35 11.83 -6.92 22.03
N VAL A 36 10.75 -7.36 21.37
CA VAL A 36 10.61 -7.21 19.91
C VAL A 36 10.50 -5.76 19.50
N ALA A 37 9.70 -4.94 20.20
CA ALA A 37 9.60 -3.52 19.93
C ALA A 37 10.99 -2.85 20.01
N GLU A 38 11.76 -3.11 21.08
CA GLU A 38 13.11 -2.57 21.25
C GLU A 38 14.05 -2.98 20.11
N LYS A 39 14.01 -4.26 19.69
CA LYS A 39 14.82 -4.74 18.56
C LYS A 39 14.42 -4.06 17.26
N VAL A 40 13.12 -3.97 16.96
CA VAL A 40 12.59 -3.41 15.71
C VAL A 40 12.82 -1.92 15.60
N THR A 41 12.64 -1.15 16.68
CA THR A 41 12.77 0.31 16.67
C THR A 41 14.17 0.80 17.03
N GLY A 42 15.03 -0.08 17.55
CA GLY A 42 16.39 0.26 17.99
C GLY A 42 17.38 0.47 16.84
N PRO A 43 18.63 0.87 17.15
CA PRO A 43 19.66 1.17 16.15
C PRO A 43 19.99 0.02 15.19
N SER A 44 19.74 -1.23 15.61
CA SER A 44 19.96 -2.44 14.81
C SER A 44 18.68 -2.97 14.15
N GLY A 45 17.55 -2.26 14.24
CA GLY A 45 16.25 -2.75 13.79
C GLY A 45 16.19 -3.12 12.32
N GLN A 46 16.83 -2.34 11.46
CA GLN A 46 16.91 -2.66 10.02
C GLN A 46 17.72 -3.94 9.75
N THR A 47 18.77 -4.19 10.53
CA THR A 47 19.53 -5.45 10.45
C THR A 47 18.69 -6.61 10.99
N PHE A 48 18.03 -6.43 12.14
CA PHE A 48 17.15 -7.45 12.71
C PHE A 48 16.03 -7.85 11.73
N LEU A 49 15.33 -6.87 11.14
CA LEU A 49 14.27 -7.10 10.15
C LEU A 49 14.81 -7.82 8.91
N ARG A 50 15.99 -7.44 8.41
CA ARG A 50 16.65 -8.16 7.31
C ARG A 50 16.96 -9.61 7.66
N ASP A 51 17.52 -9.84 8.85
CA ASP A 51 17.97 -11.17 9.26
C ASP A 51 16.75 -12.11 9.42
N ILE A 52 15.67 -11.68 10.09
CA ILE A 52 14.45 -12.50 10.22
C ILE A 52 13.71 -12.68 8.89
N THR A 53 13.79 -11.71 7.96
CA THR A 53 13.08 -11.77 6.67
C THR A 53 13.81 -12.65 5.65
N SER A 54 15.14 -12.67 5.69
CA SER A 54 15.97 -13.44 4.76
C SER A 54 16.21 -14.88 5.22
N TYR A 55 16.09 -15.16 6.51
CA TYR A 55 16.24 -16.51 7.05
C TYR A 55 15.14 -17.45 6.55
N GLU A 56 15.51 -18.68 6.19
CA GLU A 56 14.58 -19.72 5.71
C GLU A 56 13.99 -20.49 6.90
N TRP A 57 12.89 -19.97 7.45
CA TRP A 57 12.23 -20.60 8.60
C TRP A 57 11.51 -21.88 8.18
N SER A 58 11.72 -22.96 8.94
CA SER A 58 11.09 -24.26 8.67
C SER A 58 9.55 -24.26 8.80
N ASP A 59 8.98 -23.27 9.48
CA ASP A 59 7.54 -23.06 9.66
C ASP A 59 6.99 -21.89 8.82
N GLY A 60 7.72 -21.46 7.78
CA GLY A 60 7.34 -20.32 6.94
C GLY A 60 7.33 -18.97 7.68
N GLY A 61 8.00 -18.89 8.84
CA GLY A 61 8.13 -17.69 9.66
C GLY A 61 7.01 -17.54 10.69
N GLN A 62 6.26 -18.60 10.98
CA GLN A 62 5.07 -18.51 11.82
C GLN A 62 5.37 -18.14 13.27
N HIS A 63 6.40 -18.71 13.91
CA HIS A 63 6.79 -18.31 15.27
C HIS A 63 7.26 -16.85 15.34
N VAL A 64 8.05 -16.37 14.37
CA VAL A 64 8.44 -14.94 14.30
C VAL A 64 7.22 -14.05 14.12
N SER A 65 6.28 -14.47 13.28
CA SER A 65 5.03 -13.75 13.05
C SER A 65 4.26 -13.52 14.35
N GLN A 66 4.19 -14.53 15.22
CA GLN A 66 3.51 -14.43 16.52
C GLN A 66 4.08 -13.34 17.42
N THR A 67 5.36 -12.96 17.24
CA THR A 67 5.99 -11.92 18.06
C THR A 67 5.69 -10.50 17.57
N LEU A 68 5.05 -10.35 16.40
CA LEU A 68 4.71 -9.08 15.76
C LEU A 68 3.18 -8.80 15.69
N ILE A 69 2.32 -9.76 16.02
CA ILE A 69 0.85 -9.61 15.90
C ILE A 69 0.25 -8.52 16.79
N TRP A 70 0.98 -8.07 17.80
CA TRP A 70 0.55 -7.00 18.71
C TRP A 70 0.51 -5.63 18.02
N ILE A 71 1.30 -5.43 16.95
CA ILE A 71 1.42 -4.15 16.24
C ILE A 71 0.04 -3.68 15.70
N PRO A 72 -0.68 -4.46 14.86
CA PRO A 72 -1.98 -4.02 14.39
C PRO A 72 -3.03 -3.95 15.52
N ALA A 73 -2.94 -4.85 16.51
CA ALA A 73 -3.89 -4.89 17.63
C ALA A 73 -3.79 -3.69 18.59
N GLN A 74 -2.66 -2.97 18.57
CA GLN A 74 -2.42 -1.81 19.42
C GLN A 74 -2.47 -0.48 18.65
N ALA A 75 -2.73 -0.49 17.35
CA ALA A 75 -2.67 0.71 16.51
C ALA A 75 -3.64 1.83 16.94
N ASP A 76 -4.84 1.45 17.38
CA ASP A 76 -5.91 2.32 17.88
C ASP A 76 -6.12 2.19 19.40
N SER A 77 -5.11 1.65 20.10
CA SER A 77 -5.18 1.42 21.55
C SER A 77 -5.48 2.72 22.31
N PRO A 78 -6.39 2.69 23.31
CA PRO A 78 -6.63 3.84 24.18
C PRO A 78 -5.44 4.10 25.13
N ASP A 79 -4.53 3.13 25.32
CA ASP A 79 -3.24 3.36 25.94
C ASP A 79 -2.29 4.04 24.93
N PRO A 80 -1.93 5.32 25.14
CA PRO A 80 -1.11 6.08 24.19
C PRO A 80 0.31 5.52 24.05
N ASP A 81 0.88 4.92 25.10
CA ASP A 81 2.23 4.34 25.03
C ASP A 81 2.21 3.07 24.18
N ALA A 82 1.13 2.28 24.26
CA ALA A 82 0.94 1.12 23.40
C ALA A 82 0.75 1.51 21.93
N ALA A 83 -0.12 2.48 21.65
CA ALA A 83 -0.32 2.99 20.29
C ALA A 83 0.99 3.57 19.71
N GLN A 84 1.73 4.34 20.49
CA GLN A 84 3.02 4.90 20.08
C GLN A 84 4.06 3.82 19.76
N ARG A 85 4.18 2.78 20.60
CA ARG A 85 5.11 1.66 20.34
C ARG A 85 4.72 0.89 19.09
N ALA A 86 3.43 0.64 18.90
CA ALA A 86 2.92 -0.06 17.74
C ALA A 86 3.21 0.71 16.46
N GLY A 87 2.97 2.02 16.46
CA GLY A 87 3.27 2.88 15.33
C GLY A 87 4.76 2.95 15.02
N ALA A 88 5.60 3.09 16.04
CA ALA A 88 7.05 3.11 15.84
C ALA A 88 7.56 1.79 15.23
N ALA A 89 7.03 0.66 15.67
CA ALA A 89 7.36 -0.65 15.12
C ALA A 89 6.86 -0.81 13.67
N ALA A 90 5.61 -0.42 13.38
CA ALA A 90 5.06 -0.41 12.02
C ALA A 90 5.86 0.52 11.09
N HIS A 91 6.26 1.70 11.57
CA HIS A 91 7.09 2.63 10.82
C HIS A 91 8.47 2.03 10.50
N ALA A 92 9.11 1.37 11.45
CA ALA A 92 10.39 0.68 11.20
C ALA A 92 10.25 -0.45 10.15
N ILE A 93 9.14 -1.20 10.18
CA ILE A 93 8.79 -2.20 9.16
C ILE A 93 8.59 -1.53 7.79
N ALA A 94 7.88 -0.40 7.73
CA ALA A 94 7.65 0.36 6.50
C ALA A 94 8.97 0.87 5.89
N VAL A 95 9.86 1.44 6.71
CA VAL A 95 11.21 1.85 6.31
C VAL A 95 12.01 0.67 5.76
N PHE A 96 11.96 -0.48 6.45
CA PHE A 96 12.67 -1.68 6.02
C PHE A 96 12.21 -2.15 4.64
N LEU A 97 10.90 -2.27 4.43
CA LEU A 97 10.32 -2.74 3.17
C LEU A 97 10.52 -1.76 2.02
N SER A 98 10.53 -0.44 2.30
CA SER A 98 10.83 0.59 1.29
C SER A 98 12.29 0.60 0.85
N SER A 99 13.21 0.13 1.71
CA SER A 99 14.66 0.16 1.47
C SER A 99 15.22 -1.19 0.98
N ASN A 100 14.51 -2.28 1.22
CA ASN A 100 14.92 -3.65 0.87
C ASN A 100 13.88 -4.24 -0.08
N GLN A 101 13.90 -3.79 -1.34
CA GLN A 101 13.03 -4.27 -2.42
C GLN A 101 13.45 -5.67 -2.90
N ASP A 102 13.54 -6.63 -1.98
CA ASP A 102 13.37 -8.01 -2.39
C ASP A 102 11.99 -8.10 -3.04
N LYS A 103 11.87 -8.81 -4.16
CA LYS A 103 10.57 -8.88 -4.84
C LYS A 103 9.54 -9.43 -3.86
N CYS A 104 8.38 -8.78 -3.76
CA CYS A 104 7.25 -9.22 -2.92
C CYS A 104 7.03 -10.74 -3.02
N THR A 105 7.18 -11.31 -4.22
CA THR A 105 7.08 -12.75 -4.51
C THR A 105 8.17 -13.60 -3.84
N GLU A 106 9.40 -13.10 -3.71
CA GLU A 106 10.51 -13.84 -3.08
C GLU A 106 10.32 -13.92 -1.57
N THR A 107 10.05 -12.80 -0.90
CA THR A 107 9.83 -12.78 0.55
C THR A 107 8.57 -13.55 0.93
N SER A 108 7.46 -13.35 0.21
CA SER A 108 6.21 -14.07 0.47
C SER A 108 6.30 -15.57 0.18
N SER A 109 7.08 -16.00 -0.81
CA SER A 109 7.30 -17.43 -1.06
C SER A 109 8.18 -18.08 0.01
N ARG A 110 9.21 -17.37 0.48
CA ARG A 110 10.14 -17.88 1.50
C ARG A 110 9.48 -17.94 2.88
N ASN A 111 8.84 -16.84 3.29
CA ASN A 111 8.32 -16.64 4.63
C ASN A 111 6.88 -16.08 4.59
N PRO A 112 5.89 -16.88 4.12
CA PRO A 112 4.53 -16.41 3.87
C PRO A 112 3.84 -15.86 5.12
N ALA A 113 4.03 -16.50 6.29
CA ALA A 113 3.41 -16.04 7.52
C ALA A 113 4.00 -14.69 7.98
N LEU A 114 5.32 -14.53 7.86
CA LEU A 114 6.01 -13.30 8.26
C LEU A 114 5.61 -12.13 7.35
N PHE A 115 5.59 -12.35 6.03
CA PHE A 115 5.17 -11.34 5.08
C PHE A 115 3.72 -10.91 5.32
N GLY A 116 2.80 -11.87 5.51
CA GLY A 116 1.41 -11.57 5.86
C GLY A 116 1.26 -10.79 7.17
N THR A 117 2.20 -10.96 8.12
CA THR A 117 2.23 -10.17 9.35
C THR A 117 2.70 -8.74 9.11
N TYR A 118 3.68 -8.51 8.23
CA TYR A 118 4.05 -7.15 7.81
C TYR A 118 2.90 -6.42 7.13
N VAL A 119 2.19 -7.10 6.22
CA VAL A 119 0.98 -6.57 5.57
C VAL A 119 -0.02 -6.08 6.61
N LYS A 120 -0.40 -6.95 7.56
CA LYS A 120 -1.36 -6.63 8.62
C LYS A 120 -0.88 -5.53 9.55
N ALA A 121 0.41 -5.50 9.87
CA ALA A 121 1.00 -4.48 10.73
C ALA A 121 0.92 -3.07 10.13
N LEU A 122 0.89 -2.94 8.80
CA LEU A 122 0.88 -1.64 8.11
C LEU A 122 -0.51 -1.11 7.78
N ILE A 123 -1.51 -1.97 7.61
CA ILE A 123 -2.88 -1.58 7.22
C ILE A 123 -3.49 -0.48 8.11
N PRO A 124 -3.37 -0.51 9.45
CA PRO A 124 -3.91 0.56 10.30
C PRO A 124 -3.30 1.94 10.03
N TYR A 125 -2.06 1.99 9.54
CA TYR A 125 -1.27 3.21 9.38
C TYR A 125 -1.33 3.80 7.96
N LEU A 126 -2.12 3.21 7.05
CA LEU A 126 -2.32 3.75 5.69
C LEU A 126 -2.78 5.21 5.70
N GLY A 127 -3.60 5.61 6.68
CA GLY A 127 -3.98 7.01 6.87
C GLY A 127 -2.79 7.88 7.25
N ALA A 128 -1.98 7.43 8.22
CA ALA A 128 -0.80 8.16 8.69
C ALA A 128 0.23 8.37 7.57
N MET A 129 0.42 7.37 6.69
CA MET A 129 1.31 7.47 5.52
C MET A 129 0.98 8.65 4.60
N VAL A 130 -0.30 9.08 4.56
CA VAL A 130 -0.77 10.17 3.68
C VAL A 130 -1.19 11.43 4.43
N GLY A 131 -0.86 11.53 5.72
CA GLY A 131 -1.08 12.71 6.55
C GLY A 131 -2.28 12.66 7.49
N ASN A 132 -3.01 11.54 7.57
CA ASN A 132 -4.10 11.36 8.51
C ASN A 132 -3.66 10.58 9.76
N GLN A 133 -3.27 11.29 10.82
CA GLN A 133 -2.86 10.69 12.09
C GLN A 133 -4.00 10.60 13.13
N SER A 134 -5.25 10.83 12.75
CA SER A 134 -6.38 10.95 13.70
C SER A 134 -6.66 9.68 14.53
N SER A 135 -6.29 8.50 14.02
CA SER A 135 -6.59 7.20 14.62
C SER A 135 -5.36 6.37 15.01
N THR A 136 -4.16 6.92 14.87
CA THR A 136 -2.90 6.19 15.11
C THR A 136 -1.82 7.12 15.65
N ALA A 137 -0.92 6.60 16.49
CA ALA A 137 0.24 7.33 17.00
C ALA A 137 1.55 6.69 16.50
N GLY A 138 2.67 7.42 16.58
CA GLY A 138 4.02 6.89 16.38
C GLY A 138 4.41 6.50 14.95
N PHE A 139 3.58 6.82 13.96
CA PHE A 139 3.87 6.59 12.55
C PHE A 139 3.86 7.92 11.79
N ASP A 140 5.06 8.39 11.42
CA ASP A 140 5.21 9.57 10.59
C ASP A 140 5.21 9.18 9.09
N PRO A 141 4.77 10.06 8.18
CA PRO A 141 4.94 9.84 6.75
C PRO A 141 6.42 9.60 6.38
N LEU A 142 6.67 8.61 5.51
CA LEU A 142 8.04 8.30 5.04
C LEU A 142 8.61 9.38 4.11
N ASP A 143 7.74 10.20 3.52
CA ASP A 143 8.10 11.28 2.62
C ASP A 143 7.30 12.55 2.97
N PRO A 144 7.77 13.74 2.54
CA PRO A 144 6.95 14.94 2.54
C PRO A 144 5.66 14.76 1.71
N LEU A 145 4.53 15.20 2.26
CA LEU A 145 3.19 14.99 1.69
C LEU A 145 2.88 15.82 0.42
N GLY A 146 3.67 16.86 0.14
CA GLY A 146 3.51 17.75 -1.01
C GLY A 146 4.38 17.41 -2.22
N GLY A 147 4.98 16.21 -2.26
CA GLY A 147 5.92 15.80 -3.31
C GLY A 147 5.58 14.44 -3.94
N SER A 148 6.54 13.84 -4.64
CA SER A 148 6.35 12.58 -5.38
C SER A 148 6.34 11.31 -4.52
N MET A 149 6.53 11.43 -3.20
CA MET A 149 6.53 10.34 -2.21
C MET A 149 7.33 9.08 -2.64
N PRO A 150 8.62 9.22 -2.99
CA PRO A 150 9.41 8.13 -3.56
C PRO A 150 9.63 6.95 -2.60
N THR A 151 9.80 7.19 -1.30
CA THR A 151 10.05 6.12 -0.31
C THR A 151 8.78 5.30 -0.08
N THR A 152 7.65 5.98 0.04
CA THR A 152 6.33 5.37 0.19
C THR A 152 5.93 4.64 -1.08
N THR A 153 6.27 5.17 -2.27
CA THR A 153 6.08 4.44 -3.54
C THR A 153 6.84 3.11 -3.54
N LYS A 154 8.08 3.08 -3.03
CA LYS A 154 8.85 1.83 -2.92
C LYS A 154 8.22 0.85 -1.95
N LEU A 155 7.63 1.32 -0.84
CA LEU A 155 6.86 0.47 0.08
C LEU A 155 5.67 -0.18 -0.63
N PHE A 156 4.87 0.61 -1.36
CA PHE A 156 3.73 0.08 -2.12
C PHE A 156 4.18 -0.91 -3.20
N ALA A 157 5.32 -0.66 -3.86
CA ALA A 157 5.91 -1.60 -4.81
C ALA A 157 6.32 -2.93 -4.14
N SER A 158 6.87 -2.89 -2.92
CA SER A 158 7.20 -4.09 -2.14
C SER A 158 5.96 -4.89 -1.70
N MET A 159 4.76 -4.31 -1.80
CA MET A 159 3.47 -4.96 -1.49
C MET A 159 2.70 -5.39 -2.75
N ALA A 160 3.17 -5.04 -3.94
CA ALA A 160 2.46 -5.31 -5.19
C ALA A 160 2.69 -6.77 -5.65
N CYS A 161 2.06 -7.72 -4.96
CA CYS A 161 1.89 -9.12 -5.35
C CYS A 161 0.69 -9.73 -4.62
N ASP A 162 0.25 -10.94 -5.00
CA ASP A 162 -0.92 -11.61 -4.43
C ASP A 162 -0.92 -11.64 -2.88
N ALA A 163 0.26 -11.86 -2.26
CA ALA A 163 0.39 -11.89 -0.81
C ALA A 163 0.20 -10.51 -0.13
N GLY A 164 0.30 -9.43 -0.89
CA GLY A 164 0.07 -8.04 -0.47
C GLY A 164 -1.26 -7.46 -0.96
N ASP A 165 -2.13 -8.26 -1.59
CA ASP A 165 -3.44 -7.80 -2.07
C ASP A 165 -4.28 -7.17 -0.95
N GLU A 166 -4.21 -7.72 0.27
CA GLU A 166 -4.90 -7.17 1.44
C GLU A 166 -4.45 -5.73 1.74
N PHE A 167 -3.16 -5.41 1.58
CA PHE A 167 -2.64 -4.05 1.76
C PHE A 167 -3.17 -3.10 0.68
N THR A 168 -3.12 -3.53 -0.58
CA THR A 168 -3.56 -2.72 -1.73
C THR A 168 -5.07 -2.49 -1.71
N ALA A 169 -5.85 -3.50 -1.33
CA ALA A 169 -7.29 -3.41 -1.12
C ALA A 169 -7.63 -2.43 0.01
N ALA A 170 -6.97 -2.53 1.17
CA ALA A 170 -7.18 -1.61 2.29
C ALA A 170 -6.80 -0.16 1.94
N ALA A 171 -5.74 0.06 1.16
CA ALA A 171 -5.36 1.39 0.68
C ALA A 171 -6.42 1.97 -0.27
N THR A 172 -6.95 1.13 -1.17
CA THR A 172 -8.01 1.50 -2.12
C THR A 172 -9.33 1.83 -1.41
N GLU A 173 -9.74 1.01 -0.44
CA GLU A 173 -10.95 1.23 0.36
C GLU A 173 -10.86 2.51 1.20
N ARG A 174 -9.68 2.78 1.78
CA ARG A 174 -9.45 4.00 2.56
C ARG A 174 -9.49 5.26 1.68
N ALA A 175 -8.91 5.20 0.48
CA ALA A 175 -9.02 6.30 -0.48
C ALA A 175 -10.48 6.57 -0.86
N ALA A 176 -11.26 5.51 -1.13
CA ALA A 176 -12.69 5.63 -1.43
C ALA A 176 -13.47 6.25 -0.26
N THR A 177 -13.16 5.88 0.99
CA THR A 177 -13.80 6.47 2.17
C THR A 177 -13.59 7.99 2.24
N TYR A 178 -12.37 8.47 1.95
CA TYR A 178 -12.08 9.90 1.90
C TYR A 178 -12.78 10.61 0.73
N GLU A 179 -12.81 10.00 -0.45
CA GLU A 179 -13.54 10.50 -1.63
C GLU A 179 -15.05 10.63 -1.33
N GLU A 180 -15.63 9.64 -0.64
CA GLU A 180 -17.05 9.63 -0.26
C GLU A 180 -17.40 10.75 0.72
N LYS A 181 -16.59 10.92 1.77
CA LYS A 181 -16.78 12.01 2.74
C LYS A 181 -16.70 13.38 2.07
N PHE A 182 -15.71 13.58 1.19
CA PHE A 182 -15.61 14.81 0.41
C PHE A 182 -16.83 15.03 -0.49
N ALA A 183 -17.28 13.99 -1.20
CA ALA A 183 -18.41 14.09 -2.11
C ALA A 183 -19.74 14.37 -1.38
N ASP A 184 -19.97 13.75 -0.21
CA ASP A 184 -21.12 14.01 0.64
C ASP A 184 -21.09 15.46 1.17
N PHE A 185 -19.93 15.93 1.61
CA PHE A 185 -19.75 17.32 2.05
C PHE A 185 -20.02 18.32 0.93
N ALA A 186 -19.46 18.10 -0.26
CA ALA A 186 -19.60 18.96 -1.43
C ALA A 186 -21.06 19.04 -1.93
N ALA A 187 -21.79 17.92 -1.87
CA ALA A 187 -23.20 17.90 -2.23
C ALA A 187 -24.07 18.74 -1.28
N ALA A 188 -23.75 18.72 0.02
CA ALA A 188 -24.41 19.54 1.03
C ALA A 188 -23.95 21.02 1.01
N HIS A 189 -22.70 21.28 0.62
CA HIS A 189 -22.05 22.60 0.64
C HIS A 189 -21.46 22.93 -0.73
N ARG A 190 -22.33 23.37 -1.65
CA ARG A 190 -21.96 23.69 -3.05
C ARG A 190 -20.97 24.85 -3.20
N ASN A 191 -20.67 25.55 -2.11
CA ASN A 191 -19.59 26.52 -1.99
C ASN A 191 -18.66 26.00 -0.89
N LEU A 192 -17.50 25.48 -1.29
CA LEU A 192 -16.42 25.14 -0.37
C LEU A 192 -15.89 26.47 0.14
N GLY A 193 -16.05 26.78 1.42
CA GLY A 193 -15.46 27.99 2.00
C GLY A 193 -13.92 27.96 1.96
N GLU A 194 -13.27 28.63 2.92
CA GLU A 194 -11.84 28.43 3.17
C GLU A 194 -11.45 26.93 3.23
N PRO A 195 -10.18 26.57 2.93
CA PRO A 195 -9.69 25.20 3.02
C PRO A 195 -10.11 24.58 4.35
N ASN A 196 -10.82 23.46 4.28
CA ASN A 196 -11.35 22.78 5.45
C ASN A 196 -10.78 21.35 5.52
N ASP A 197 -10.89 20.71 6.68
CA ASP A 197 -10.37 19.37 6.92
C ASP A 197 -10.86 18.33 5.89
N ILE A 198 -12.00 18.59 5.25
CA ILE A 198 -12.58 17.71 4.22
C ILE A 198 -11.84 17.82 2.87
N GLN A 199 -11.28 19.00 2.52
CA GLN A 199 -10.38 19.12 1.36
C GLN A 199 -9.07 18.35 1.60
N GLU A 200 -8.57 18.33 2.84
CA GLU A 200 -7.40 17.51 3.17
C GLU A 200 -7.69 16.01 3.07
N GLU A 201 -8.89 15.55 3.43
CA GLU A 201 -9.31 14.15 3.17
C GLU A 201 -9.23 13.82 1.67
N LEU A 202 -9.65 14.75 0.79
CA LEU A 202 -9.51 14.55 -0.65
C LEU A 202 -8.04 14.41 -1.09
N PHE A 203 -7.13 15.21 -0.53
CA PHE A 203 -5.70 15.08 -0.82
C PHE A 203 -5.09 13.79 -0.28
N GLN A 204 -5.54 13.33 0.89
CA GLN A 204 -5.18 12.02 1.43
C GLN A 204 -5.62 10.90 0.48
N ALA A 205 -6.82 10.99 -0.10
CA ALA A 205 -7.29 10.07 -1.12
C ALA A 205 -6.40 10.10 -2.36
N ALA A 206 -6.09 11.30 -2.87
CA ALA A 206 -5.24 11.49 -4.04
C ALA A 206 -3.86 10.83 -3.85
N ARG A 207 -3.24 11.02 -2.68
CA ARG A 207 -1.96 10.39 -2.33
C ARG A 207 -2.08 8.87 -2.30
N LEU A 208 -3.10 8.29 -1.67
CA LEU A 208 -3.30 6.83 -1.65
C LEU A 208 -3.51 6.25 -3.05
N ARG A 209 -4.34 6.88 -3.89
CA ARG A 209 -4.55 6.47 -5.29
C ARG A 209 -3.25 6.53 -6.09
N GLY A 210 -2.52 7.63 -5.96
CA GLY A 210 -1.22 7.83 -6.59
C GLY A 210 -0.20 6.77 -6.16
N LEU A 211 -0.16 6.43 -4.87
CA LEU A 211 0.75 5.42 -4.31
C LEU A 211 0.41 3.99 -4.78
N VAL A 212 -0.88 3.63 -4.84
CA VAL A 212 -1.32 2.34 -5.39
C VAL A 212 -0.88 2.20 -6.85
N SER A 213 -1.13 3.21 -7.67
CA SER A 213 -0.71 3.20 -9.09
C SER A 213 0.82 3.20 -9.23
N ALA A 214 1.51 4.12 -8.56
CA ALA A 214 2.96 4.23 -8.65
C ALA A 214 3.68 2.97 -8.15
N GLY A 215 3.18 2.35 -7.08
CA GLY A 215 3.69 1.09 -6.55
C GLY A 215 3.54 -0.05 -7.54
N ALA A 216 2.35 -0.23 -8.13
CA ALA A 216 2.10 -1.24 -9.16
C ALA A 216 3.02 -1.07 -10.38
N ARG A 217 3.14 0.17 -10.90
CA ARG A 217 4.07 0.51 -11.99
C ARG A 217 5.52 0.19 -11.63
N ALA A 218 5.97 0.56 -10.43
CA ALA A 218 7.33 0.31 -9.97
C ALA A 218 7.61 -1.20 -9.78
N ALA A 219 6.61 -2.00 -9.43
CA ALA A 219 6.71 -3.45 -9.33
C ALA A 219 6.58 -4.18 -10.69
N GLY A 220 6.19 -3.47 -11.75
CA GLY A 220 5.92 -4.07 -13.06
C GLY A 220 4.68 -4.95 -13.09
N VAL A 221 3.75 -4.76 -12.15
CA VAL A 221 2.47 -5.46 -12.10
C VAL A 221 1.46 -4.67 -12.89
N GLN A 222 0.63 -5.37 -13.67
CA GLN A 222 -0.43 -4.72 -14.41
C GLN A 222 -1.50 -4.24 -13.43
N GLU A 223 -1.74 -2.93 -13.42
CA GLU A 223 -2.78 -2.33 -12.60
C GLU A 223 -4.13 -2.95 -12.94
N ASP A 224 -4.88 -3.37 -11.92
CA ASP A 224 -6.28 -3.69 -12.12
C ASP A 224 -7.03 -2.41 -12.52
N SER A 225 -7.69 -2.45 -13.67
CA SER A 225 -8.49 -1.37 -14.21
C SER A 225 -9.59 -0.86 -13.25
N THR A 226 -10.00 -1.66 -12.25
CA THR A 226 -10.94 -1.22 -11.20
C THR A 226 -10.26 -0.48 -10.04
N SER A 227 -8.96 -0.70 -9.82
CA SER A 227 -8.17 -0.05 -8.76
C SER A 227 -7.70 1.35 -9.16
N VAL A 228 -7.61 1.61 -10.47
CA VAL A 228 -7.33 2.93 -11.05
C VAL A 228 -8.63 3.71 -11.21
N LEU A 229 -9.16 4.20 -10.09
CA LEU A 229 -10.23 5.19 -10.15
C LEU A 229 -9.62 6.54 -10.55
N THR A 230 -9.70 6.80 -11.85
CA THR A 230 -9.35 8.06 -12.50
C THR A 230 -10.12 9.27 -11.91
N PRO A 231 -9.69 10.53 -12.15
CA PRO A 231 -10.43 11.73 -11.77
C PRO A 231 -11.92 11.71 -12.18
N TYR A 232 -12.25 10.94 -13.23
CA TYR A 232 -13.61 10.70 -13.69
C TYR A 232 -14.52 10.01 -12.66
N HIS A 233 -13.96 9.16 -11.79
CA HIS A 233 -14.71 8.55 -10.70
C HIS A 233 -15.14 9.59 -9.67
N LEU A 234 -14.21 10.46 -9.25
CA LEU A 234 -14.50 11.55 -8.33
C LEU A 234 -15.52 12.53 -8.93
N GLN A 235 -15.39 12.88 -10.21
CA GLN A 235 -16.38 13.69 -10.92
C GLN A 235 -17.77 13.03 -10.89
N TYR A 236 -17.85 11.74 -11.21
CA TYR A 236 -19.10 11.00 -11.12
C TYR A 236 -19.67 11.00 -9.69
N MET A 237 -18.83 10.74 -8.67
CA MET A 237 -19.26 10.74 -7.27
C MET A 237 -19.85 12.08 -6.83
N LEU A 238 -19.25 13.18 -7.25
CA LEU A 238 -19.73 14.54 -6.95
C LEU A 238 -21.07 14.81 -7.67
N VAL A 239 -21.08 14.67 -8.99
CA VAL A 239 -22.23 15.05 -9.81
C VAL A 239 -23.44 14.15 -9.52
N SER A 240 -23.24 12.85 -9.29
CA SER A 240 -24.32 11.91 -8.95
C SER A 240 -25.02 12.22 -7.62
N ARG A 241 -24.36 12.93 -6.70
CA ARG A 241 -24.96 13.41 -5.44
C ARG A 241 -25.63 14.78 -5.58
N MET A 242 -25.25 15.55 -6.59
CA MET A 242 -25.75 16.92 -6.80
C MET A 242 -26.93 16.97 -7.79
N VAL A 243 -26.95 16.06 -8.76
CA VAL A 243 -27.95 16.01 -9.83
C VAL A 243 -28.98 14.92 -9.53
N HIS A 244 -30.25 15.32 -9.56
CA HIS A 244 -31.39 14.41 -9.49
C HIS A 244 -32.39 14.72 -10.60
N GLY A 245 -32.91 13.69 -11.26
CA GLY A 245 -33.88 13.83 -12.34
C GLY A 245 -33.22 14.03 -13.70
N SER A 246 -33.33 15.22 -14.26
CA SER A 246 -32.75 15.58 -15.56
C SER A 246 -31.99 16.89 -15.46
N ASP A 247 -30.86 17.00 -16.15
CA ASP A 247 -30.07 18.22 -16.24
C ASP A 247 -29.78 18.56 -17.71
N PRO A 248 -29.94 19.81 -18.18
CA PRO A 248 -29.70 20.16 -19.58
C PRO A 248 -28.24 19.99 -20.03
N GLN A 249 -27.28 19.91 -19.10
CA GLN A 249 -25.87 19.71 -19.39
C GLN A 249 -25.50 18.23 -19.53
N ILE A 250 -26.35 17.32 -19.03
CA ILE A 250 -26.11 15.87 -19.06
C ILE A 250 -27.17 15.20 -19.92
N SER A 251 -26.73 14.44 -20.91
CA SER A 251 -27.64 13.79 -21.85
C SER A 251 -28.57 12.79 -21.14
N PRO A 252 -29.87 12.74 -21.48
CA PRO A 252 -30.85 11.86 -20.84
C PRO A 252 -30.47 10.37 -20.80
N GLU A 253 -29.72 9.87 -21.79
CA GLU A 253 -29.26 8.48 -21.84
C GLU A 253 -28.34 8.07 -20.67
N PHE A 254 -27.75 9.05 -19.96
CA PHE A 254 -26.90 8.82 -18.80
C PHE A 254 -27.67 8.76 -17.48
N PHE A 255 -28.99 8.98 -17.51
CA PHE A 255 -29.87 8.82 -16.37
C PHE A 255 -30.53 7.44 -16.38
N ARG A 256 -30.74 6.90 -15.17
CA ARG A 256 -31.64 5.78 -14.92
C ARG A 256 -33.09 6.27 -14.91
N PRO A 257 -34.07 5.36 -15.03
CA PRO A 257 -35.49 5.73 -14.95
C PRO A 257 -35.91 6.41 -13.65
N ASP A 258 -35.17 6.20 -12.56
CA ASP A 258 -35.39 6.84 -11.26
C ASP A 258 -34.76 8.26 -11.17
N GLY A 259 -34.11 8.74 -12.24
CA GLY A 259 -33.47 10.05 -12.30
C GLY A 259 -32.07 10.10 -11.69
N SER A 260 -31.49 8.97 -11.28
CA SER A 260 -30.10 8.88 -10.84
C SER A 260 -29.13 8.72 -12.02
N LEU A 261 -27.89 9.17 -11.85
CA LEU A 261 -26.84 9.02 -12.86
C LEU A 261 -26.31 7.58 -12.92
N LYS A 262 -26.15 7.03 -14.13
CA LYS A 262 -25.54 5.70 -14.36
C LYS A 262 -24.07 5.69 -13.95
N SER A 263 -23.62 4.60 -13.34
CA SER A 263 -22.21 4.37 -13.02
C SER A 263 -21.41 3.99 -14.27
N SER A 264 -20.08 4.00 -14.16
CA SER A 264 -19.18 3.55 -15.23
C SER A 264 -19.47 2.12 -15.69
N GLN A 265 -19.88 1.23 -14.79
CA GLN A 265 -20.15 -0.17 -15.09
C GLN A 265 -21.43 -0.38 -15.91
N GLU A 266 -22.36 0.57 -15.88
CA GLU A 266 -23.63 0.50 -16.61
C GLU A 266 -23.56 1.15 -18.00
N LEU A 267 -22.41 1.73 -18.35
CA LEU A 267 -22.23 2.42 -19.61
C LEU A 267 -21.60 1.47 -20.63
N GLU A 268 -22.46 0.93 -21.49
CA GLU A 268 -22.01 0.11 -22.61
C GLU A 268 -21.33 0.96 -23.71
N GLY A 269 -20.34 0.37 -24.40
CA GLY A 269 -19.97 0.77 -25.76
C GLY A 269 -19.20 2.08 -25.95
N GLY A 270 -18.37 2.52 -24.99
CA GLY A 270 -17.44 3.64 -25.22
C GLY A 270 -18.02 5.04 -25.04
N SER A 271 -19.23 5.14 -24.49
CA SER A 271 -19.91 6.40 -24.16
C SER A 271 -19.21 7.23 -23.05
N TRP A 272 -18.21 6.64 -22.40
CA TRP A 272 -17.53 7.18 -21.21
C TRP A 272 -16.86 8.53 -21.45
N SER A 273 -16.16 8.71 -22.56
CA SER A 273 -15.48 9.98 -22.84
C SER A 273 -16.45 11.15 -22.96
N ARG A 274 -17.59 10.94 -23.64
CA ARG A 274 -18.65 11.95 -23.74
C ARG A 274 -19.32 12.20 -22.38
N TYR A 275 -19.56 11.13 -21.62
CA TYR A 275 -20.17 11.25 -20.30
C TYR A 275 -19.30 12.08 -19.35
N ASN A 276 -18.01 11.77 -19.27
CA ASN A 276 -17.05 12.51 -18.45
C ASN A 276 -16.97 13.99 -18.85
N GLY A 277 -16.98 14.29 -20.16
CA GLY A 277 -17.02 15.67 -20.62
C GLY A 277 -18.25 16.44 -20.12
N GLN A 278 -19.40 15.77 -20.01
CA GLN A 278 -20.62 16.37 -19.47
C GLN A 278 -20.60 16.51 -17.94
N LEU A 279 -20.03 15.54 -17.22
CA LEU A 279 -19.81 15.64 -15.78
C LEU A 279 -18.85 16.80 -15.44
N ALA A 280 -17.75 16.93 -16.19
CA ALA A 280 -16.83 18.05 -16.08
C ALA A 280 -17.52 19.39 -16.39
N GLY A 281 -18.26 19.46 -17.51
CA GLY A 281 -19.03 20.67 -17.88
C GLY A 281 -20.12 21.05 -16.87
N TYR A 282 -20.67 20.08 -16.13
CA TYR A 282 -21.56 20.36 -15.00
C TYR A 282 -20.80 21.02 -13.84
N LEU A 283 -19.62 20.49 -13.50
CA LEU A 283 -18.78 21.01 -12.42
C LEU A 283 -18.19 22.39 -12.72
N GLU A 284 -18.11 22.83 -13.97
CA GLU A 284 -17.71 24.21 -14.33
C GLU A 284 -18.63 25.28 -13.70
N ASN A 285 -19.88 24.93 -13.35
CA ASN A 285 -20.78 25.82 -12.61
C ASN A 285 -20.41 25.95 -11.11
N TYR A 286 -19.48 25.13 -10.64
CA TYR A 286 -19.02 25.05 -9.25
C TYR A 286 -17.48 25.12 -9.23
N PRO A 287 -16.88 26.31 -9.47
CA PRO A 287 -15.44 26.44 -9.69
C PRO A 287 -14.57 25.79 -8.61
N GLN A 288 -14.93 25.92 -7.34
CA GLN A 288 -14.17 25.30 -6.24
C GLN A 288 -14.20 23.77 -6.26
N LEU A 289 -15.32 23.16 -6.70
CA LEU A 289 -15.40 21.70 -6.85
C LEU A 289 -14.57 21.25 -8.07
N SER A 290 -14.60 22.04 -9.14
CA SER A 290 -13.76 21.82 -10.31
C SER A 290 -12.27 21.91 -9.95
N ASP A 291 -11.87 22.92 -9.17
CA ASP A 291 -10.50 23.12 -8.70
C ASP A 291 -10.06 21.95 -7.80
N ALA A 292 -10.91 21.50 -6.87
CA ALA A 292 -10.61 20.36 -6.01
C ALA A 292 -10.39 19.05 -6.79
N VAL A 293 -11.20 18.81 -7.85
CA VAL A 293 -11.00 17.65 -8.74
C VAL A 293 -9.67 17.77 -9.49
N TRP A 294 -9.31 18.98 -9.94
CA TRP A 294 -8.06 19.22 -10.62
C TRP A 294 -6.84 19.01 -9.70
N GLU A 295 -6.89 19.52 -8.46
CA GLU A 295 -5.85 19.32 -7.45
C GLU A 295 -5.69 17.83 -7.08
N PHE A 296 -6.80 17.09 -6.96
CA PHE A 296 -6.77 15.64 -6.76
C PHE A 296 -6.00 14.93 -7.90
N GLU A 297 -6.27 15.30 -9.15
CA GLU A 297 -5.55 14.76 -10.31
C GLU A 297 -4.06 15.14 -10.29
N GLU A 298 -3.74 16.40 -9.99
CA GLU A 298 -2.37 16.88 -9.91
C GLU A 298 -1.57 16.09 -8.86
N ILE A 299 -2.09 15.99 -7.63
CA ILE A 299 -1.45 15.28 -6.53
C ILE A 299 -1.27 13.80 -6.89
N SER A 300 -2.34 13.12 -7.28
CA SER A 300 -2.31 11.68 -7.58
C SER A 300 -1.33 11.35 -8.70
N SER A 301 -1.25 12.20 -9.74
CA SER A 301 -0.38 12.00 -10.90
C SER A 301 1.09 12.34 -10.65
N ALA A 302 1.39 13.21 -9.68
CA ALA A 302 2.75 13.56 -9.27
C ALA A 302 3.46 12.43 -8.51
N ILE A 303 2.70 11.53 -7.88
CA ILE A 303 3.26 10.40 -7.12
C ILE A 303 4.05 9.44 -8.02
N GLY A 304 5.26 9.10 -7.56
CA GLY A 304 6.18 8.22 -8.28
C GLY A 304 6.77 8.81 -9.56
N ARG A 305 6.59 10.12 -9.81
CA ARG A 305 7.37 10.83 -10.84
C ARG A 305 8.76 11.20 -10.28
N PRO A 306 9.81 11.10 -11.11
CA PRO A 306 11.17 11.47 -10.71
C PRO A 306 11.33 12.98 -10.44
#